data_AF-A0A945YWG6-F1
#
_entry.id   AF-A0A945YWG6-F1
#
_cell.length_a   1.000
_cell.length_b   1.000
_cell.length_c   1.000
_cell.angle_alpha   90.00
_cell.angle_beta   90.00
_cell.angle_gamma   90.00
#
_symmetry.space_group_name_H-M   'P 1'
#
loop_
_entity.id
_entity.type
_entity.pdbx_description
1 polymer ?
#
loop_
_entity_poly.entity_id
_entity_poly.type
_entity_poly.pdbx_seq_one_letter_code
_entity_poly.pdbx_strand_id
1 'polypeptide(L)'
;MNTYIIGVSGKKQSGKSTLCDFLASEYNGDSYYTHDKDIKIYSFADPLKRFCIDAMGLKENQCYGTDDDKNTLTEYNWETLPLEIRNRFGTKEASKLSVGHWENKEFGGREWVSNLVDAVTHKSRTGSMTGREVLQIFGTDVMRGMFSDKIWVNATISLIKKENPPIALIADARFESEINALMAEENGHVIRLTRKICEDSHPSETELDTFDFAKLGERCLVIDNQTMTEAEKNVVARPFFEKIKAHVDNMRNRMIESE
;
A
#
# COMPACT_ATOMS: atom_id res chain seq x y z
N MET A 1 16.55 -11.63 -14.42
CA MET A 1 15.11 -11.97 -14.40
C MET A 1 14.53 -11.44 -15.69
N ASN A 2 13.77 -12.24 -16.44
CA ASN A 2 13.24 -11.81 -17.75
C ASN A 2 11.82 -11.23 -17.67
N THR A 3 11.26 -11.18 -16.46
CA THR A 3 9.97 -10.56 -16.17
C THR A 3 10.05 -9.04 -16.30
N TYR A 4 9.07 -8.47 -17.00
CA TYR A 4 8.79 -7.03 -16.96
C TYR A 4 7.82 -6.74 -15.81
N ILE A 5 8.16 -5.78 -14.97
CA ILE A 5 7.32 -5.38 -13.83
C ILE A 5 6.73 -4.01 -14.12
N ILE A 6 5.41 -3.89 -14.09
CA ILE A 6 4.70 -2.63 -14.35
C ILE A 6 3.89 -2.27 -13.10
N GLY A 7 4.29 -1.20 -12.41
CA GLY A 7 3.58 -0.66 -11.27
C GLY A 7 2.57 0.40 -11.71
N VAL A 8 1.31 0.23 -11.33
CA VAL A 8 0.26 1.23 -11.55
C VAL A 8 0.06 2.03 -10.27
N SER A 9 0.32 3.33 -10.35
CA SER A 9 0.22 4.27 -9.24
C SER A 9 -0.86 5.32 -9.46
N GLY A 10 -1.39 5.89 -8.38
CA GLY A 10 -2.45 6.89 -8.41
C GLY A 10 -3.26 6.87 -7.13
N LYS A 11 -4.07 7.89 -6.89
CA LYS A 11 -4.91 7.99 -5.68
C LYS A 11 -6.08 7.00 -5.70
N LYS A 12 -6.74 6.83 -4.56
CA LYS A 12 -7.98 6.05 -4.44
C LYS A 12 -8.98 6.46 -5.54
N GLN A 13 -9.63 5.46 -6.13
CA GLN A 13 -10.58 5.64 -7.24
C GLN A 13 -10.02 6.27 -8.53
N SER A 14 -8.70 6.33 -8.72
CA SER A 14 -8.10 6.78 -9.99
C SER A 14 -8.23 5.76 -11.14
N GLY A 15 -8.68 4.53 -10.86
CA GLY A 15 -8.87 3.48 -11.87
C GLY A 15 -7.67 2.54 -12.09
N LYS A 16 -6.80 2.39 -11.07
CA LYS A 16 -5.61 1.51 -11.10
C LYS A 16 -5.94 0.04 -11.30
N SER A 17 -6.76 -0.53 -10.40
CA SER A 17 -7.15 -1.95 -10.44
C SER A 17 -7.81 -2.26 -11.78
N THR A 18 -8.75 -1.41 -12.20
CA THR A 18 -9.43 -1.54 -13.48
C THR A 18 -8.49 -1.47 -14.69
N LEU A 19 -7.43 -0.66 -14.63
CA LEU A 19 -6.42 -0.63 -15.69
C LEU A 19 -5.60 -1.93 -15.71
N CYS A 20 -5.19 -2.46 -14.54
CA CYS A 20 -4.49 -3.74 -14.48
C CYS A 20 -5.37 -4.88 -15.02
N ASP A 21 -6.65 -4.91 -14.64
CA ASP A 21 -7.60 -5.92 -15.10
C ASP A 21 -7.81 -5.84 -16.62
N PHE A 22 -7.93 -4.62 -17.16
CA PHE A 22 -7.99 -4.38 -18.60
C PHE A 22 -6.74 -4.91 -19.31
N LEU A 23 -5.55 -4.51 -18.88
CA LEU A 23 -4.29 -4.97 -19.49
C LEU A 23 -4.09 -6.48 -19.36
N ALA A 24 -4.50 -7.09 -18.25
CA ALA A 24 -4.40 -8.54 -18.10
C ALA A 24 -5.42 -9.29 -18.98
N SER A 25 -6.66 -8.79 -19.09
CA SER A 25 -7.73 -9.44 -19.86
C SER A 25 -7.54 -9.31 -21.36
N GLU A 26 -7.13 -8.14 -21.84
CA GLU A 26 -6.91 -7.87 -23.27
C GLU A 26 -5.86 -8.80 -23.88
N TYR A 27 -4.84 -9.15 -23.10
CA TYR A 27 -3.64 -9.80 -23.64
C TYR A 27 -3.43 -11.25 -23.16
N ASN A 28 -4.11 -11.71 -22.10
CA ASN A 28 -4.13 -13.14 -21.80
C ASN A 28 -5.11 -13.91 -22.74
N GLY A 29 -6.06 -13.25 -23.41
CA GLY A 29 -7.00 -13.91 -24.34
C GLY A 29 -7.72 -15.16 -23.75
N ASP A 30 -7.96 -16.18 -24.58
CA ASP A 30 -8.52 -17.48 -24.20
C ASP A 30 -7.55 -18.39 -23.39
N SER A 31 -6.35 -17.89 -23.04
CA SER A 31 -5.37 -18.56 -22.16
C SER A 31 -5.89 -18.77 -20.72
N TYR A 32 -7.18 -18.51 -20.48
CA TYR A 32 -7.88 -18.79 -19.24
C TYR A 32 -7.82 -20.28 -18.85
N TYR A 33 -7.61 -21.19 -19.81
CA TYR A 33 -7.55 -22.64 -19.60
C TYR A 33 -6.14 -23.21 -19.38
N THR A 34 -5.08 -22.43 -19.61
CA THR A 34 -3.70 -22.82 -19.28
C THR A 34 -3.30 -22.18 -17.95
N HIS A 35 -2.65 -22.94 -17.06
CA HIS A 35 -2.19 -22.44 -15.76
C HIS A 35 -1.06 -21.40 -15.88
N ASP A 36 -0.44 -21.27 -17.05
CA ASP A 36 0.56 -20.24 -17.35
C ASP A 36 -0.10 -19.01 -18.00
N LYS A 37 -0.36 -18.00 -17.18
CA LYS A 37 -0.75 -16.67 -17.66
C LYS A 37 0.51 -15.89 -18.05
N ASP A 38 0.51 -15.32 -19.25
CA ASP A 38 1.56 -14.42 -19.71
C ASP A 38 1.64 -13.13 -18.86
N ILE A 39 0.49 -12.70 -18.35
CA ILE A 39 0.38 -11.54 -17.46
C ILE A 39 -0.24 -11.97 -16.13
N LYS A 40 0.49 -11.73 -15.03
CA LYS A 40 0.01 -11.95 -13.66
C LYS A 40 -0.12 -10.62 -12.92
N ILE A 41 -1.22 -10.46 -12.18
CA ILE A 41 -1.46 -9.30 -11.31
C ILE A 41 -1.04 -9.65 -9.89
N TYR A 42 -0.31 -8.74 -9.25
CA TYR A 42 0.15 -8.81 -7.88
C TYR A 42 -0.30 -7.58 -7.10
N SER A 43 -0.29 -7.70 -5.77
CA SER A 43 -0.46 -6.59 -4.83
C SER A 43 0.68 -6.59 -3.81
N PHE A 44 1.19 -5.41 -3.47
CA PHE A 44 2.17 -5.27 -2.37
C PHE A 44 1.58 -5.67 -1.02
N ALA A 45 0.26 -5.60 -0.86
CA ALA A 45 -0.41 -6.05 0.35
C ALA A 45 -0.62 -7.58 0.42
N ASP A 46 -0.42 -8.33 -0.66
CA ASP A 46 -0.71 -9.77 -0.65
C ASP A 46 0.20 -10.59 0.28
N PRO A 47 1.53 -10.38 0.31
CA PRO A 47 2.37 -11.07 1.28
C PRO A 47 1.96 -10.80 2.73
N LEU A 48 1.53 -9.57 3.04
CA LEU A 48 0.99 -9.20 4.35
C LEU A 48 -0.30 -9.98 4.66
N LYS A 49 -1.27 -9.96 3.75
CA LYS A 49 -2.55 -10.64 3.96
C LYS A 49 -2.37 -12.15 4.14
N ARG A 50 -1.52 -12.77 3.31
CA ARG A 50 -1.19 -14.20 3.40
C ARG A 50 -0.54 -14.52 4.73
N PHE A 51 0.44 -13.73 5.17
CA PHE A 51 1.04 -13.90 6.48
C PHE A 51 0.00 -13.81 7.61
N CYS A 52 -0.89 -12.81 7.57
CA CYS A 52 -1.92 -12.67 8.59
C CYS A 52 -2.94 -13.84 8.57
N ILE A 53 -3.21 -14.44 7.42
CA ILE A 53 -4.05 -15.64 7.33
C ILE A 53 -3.30 -16.86 7.88
N ASP A 54 -2.11 -17.13 7.33
CA ASP A 54 -1.37 -18.37 7.57
C ASP A 54 -0.75 -18.43 8.97
N ALA A 55 -0.25 -17.30 9.48
CA ALA A 55 0.47 -17.23 10.76
C ALA A 55 -0.35 -16.61 11.89
N MET A 56 -1.23 -15.65 11.58
CA MET A 56 -2.07 -14.97 12.58
C MET A 56 -3.52 -15.47 12.58
N GLY A 57 -3.90 -16.44 11.74
CA GLY A 57 -5.24 -17.03 11.78
C GLY A 57 -6.38 -16.08 11.39
N LEU A 58 -6.11 -14.97 10.70
CA LEU A 58 -7.17 -14.13 10.15
C LEU A 58 -7.95 -14.91 9.10
N LYS A 59 -9.26 -14.69 9.04
CA LYS A 59 -10.10 -15.33 8.01
C LYS A 59 -9.85 -14.67 6.66
N GLU A 60 -9.95 -15.46 5.59
CA GLU A 60 -9.70 -14.95 4.23
C GLU A 60 -10.60 -13.76 3.86
N ASN A 61 -11.88 -13.78 4.25
CA ASN A 61 -12.80 -12.67 4.01
C ASN A 61 -12.41 -11.40 4.79
N GLN A 62 -11.77 -11.51 5.94
CA GLN A 62 -11.26 -10.36 6.70
C GLN A 62 -10.10 -9.65 5.98
N CYS A 63 -9.40 -10.35 5.08
CA CYS A 63 -8.30 -9.81 4.29
C CYS A 63 -8.73 -9.40 2.86
N TYR A 64 -9.57 -10.22 2.22
CA TYR A 64 -9.91 -10.12 0.80
C TYR A 64 -11.39 -9.82 0.51
N GLY A 65 -12.27 -9.89 1.51
CA GLY A 65 -13.73 -9.74 1.35
C GLY A 65 -14.20 -8.30 1.15
N THR A 66 -15.49 -8.09 1.40
CA THR A 66 -16.16 -6.78 1.31
C THR A 66 -15.62 -5.79 2.35
N ASP A 67 -16.04 -4.52 2.26
CA ASP A 67 -15.68 -3.54 3.29
C ASP A 67 -16.20 -3.99 4.67
N ASP A 68 -17.42 -4.50 4.72
CA ASP A 68 -18.04 -5.05 5.94
C ASP A 68 -17.26 -6.26 6.48
N ASP A 69 -16.86 -7.21 5.61
CA ASP A 69 -16.05 -8.36 6.03
C ASP A 69 -14.73 -7.93 6.69
N LYS A 70 -14.04 -6.95 6.08
CA LYS A 70 -12.77 -6.41 6.56
C LYS A 70 -12.92 -5.69 7.90
N ASN A 71 -14.11 -5.18 8.20
CA ASN A 71 -14.45 -4.49 9.45
C ASN A 71 -15.06 -5.45 10.50
N THR A 72 -15.08 -6.77 10.27
CA THR A 72 -15.46 -7.74 11.30
C THR A 72 -14.37 -7.93 12.36
N LEU A 73 -14.79 -8.21 13.60
CA LEU A 73 -13.90 -8.37 14.74
C LEU A 73 -13.05 -9.66 14.65
N THR A 74 -11.83 -9.57 15.17
CA THR A 74 -10.88 -10.67 15.34
C THR A 74 -10.74 -11.02 16.83
N GLU A 75 -9.91 -12.03 17.14
CA GLU A 75 -9.56 -12.35 18.53
C GLU A 75 -8.48 -11.42 19.12
N TYR A 76 -7.84 -10.60 18.29
CA TYR A 76 -6.79 -9.67 18.71
C TYR A 76 -7.40 -8.45 19.39
N ASN A 77 -6.87 -8.09 20.56
CA ASN A 77 -7.38 -6.98 21.36
C ASN A 77 -6.40 -5.81 21.40
N TRP A 78 -6.93 -4.58 21.33
CA TRP A 78 -6.17 -3.34 21.36
C TRP A 78 -5.27 -3.23 22.60
N GLU A 79 -5.71 -3.76 23.74
CA GLU A 79 -5.01 -3.73 25.01
C GLU A 79 -3.69 -4.50 25.01
N THR A 80 -3.51 -5.44 24.06
CA THR A 80 -2.28 -6.22 23.92
C THR A 80 -1.15 -5.46 23.23
N LEU A 81 -1.48 -4.34 22.56
CA LEU A 81 -0.51 -3.53 21.85
C LEU A 81 0.15 -2.49 22.77
N PRO A 82 1.41 -2.09 22.49
CA PRO A 82 2.05 -0.97 23.16
C PRO A 82 1.19 0.30 23.13
N LEU A 83 1.24 1.07 24.22
CA LEU A 83 0.42 2.29 24.39
C LEU A 83 0.69 3.31 23.27
N GLU A 84 1.92 3.37 22.78
CA GLU A 84 2.34 4.24 21.68
C GLU A 84 1.58 3.94 20.39
N ILE A 85 1.36 2.66 20.08
CA ILE A 85 0.58 2.25 18.90
C ILE A 85 -0.89 2.57 19.14
N ARG A 86 -1.44 2.18 20.30
CA ARG A 86 -2.85 2.43 20.65
C ARG A 86 -3.21 3.91 20.59
N ASN A 87 -2.30 4.79 20.99
CA ASN A 87 -2.51 6.24 20.99
C ASN A 87 -2.54 6.85 19.58
N ARG A 88 -1.86 6.25 18.59
CA ARG A 88 -1.92 6.69 17.18
C ARG A 88 -3.30 6.45 16.56
N PHE A 89 -3.95 5.35 16.95
CA PHE A 89 -5.29 4.97 16.47
C PHE A 89 -6.42 5.48 17.37
N GLY A 90 -6.08 6.04 18.52
CA GLY A 90 -7.01 6.65 19.46
C GLY A 90 -7.48 8.04 19.05
N THR A 91 -8.48 8.58 19.74
CA THR A 91 -8.95 9.95 19.52
C THR A 91 -8.20 10.92 20.42
N LYS A 92 -7.88 12.10 19.89
CA LYS A 92 -7.39 13.22 20.70
C LYS A 92 -8.59 13.88 21.36
N GLU A 93 -8.58 13.95 22.68
CA GLU A 93 -9.61 14.65 23.46
C GLU A 93 -8.96 15.81 24.24
N ALA A 94 -9.62 16.96 24.23
CA ALA A 94 -9.24 18.08 25.07
C ALA A 94 -9.58 17.72 26.52
N SER A 95 -8.61 17.88 27.41
CA SER A 95 -8.70 17.57 28.83
C SER A 95 -8.05 18.67 29.66
N LYS A 96 -8.30 18.65 30.97
CA LYS A 96 -7.59 19.51 31.92
C LYS A 96 -6.79 18.64 32.85
N LEU A 97 -5.47 18.85 32.88
CA LEU A 97 -4.59 18.19 33.85
C LEU A 97 -4.37 19.09 35.05
N SER A 98 -4.46 18.51 36.25
CA SER A 98 -4.04 19.18 37.48
C SER A 98 -2.53 19.05 37.61
N VAL A 99 -1.83 20.19 37.60
CA VAL A 99 -0.38 20.26 37.79
C VAL A 99 -0.12 21.07 39.05
N GLY A 100 0.76 20.59 39.92
CA GLY A 100 1.06 21.30 41.16
C GLY A 100 2.54 21.45 41.44
N HIS A 101 2.84 22.39 42.33
CA HIS A 101 4.17 22.63 42.86
C HIS A 101 4.10 22.91 44.36
N TRP A 102 5.23 22.71 45.04
CA TRP A 102 5.38 23.07 46.46
C TRP A 102 5.75 24.54 46.58
N GLU A 103 4.92 25.33 47.24
CA GLU A 103 5.22 26.72 47.60
C GLU A 103 5.55 26.84 49.09
N ASN A 104 6.49 27.73 49.43
CA ASN A 104 6.86 28.00 50.82
C ASN A 104 5.92 29.04 51.43
N LYS A 105 5.47 28.81 52.67
CA LYS A 105 4.68 29.80 53.44
C LYS A 105 5.60 30.82 54.12
N GLU A 106 5.14 32.07 54.20
CA GLU A 106 5.87 33.18 54.82
C GLU A 106 6.30 32.91 56.28
N PHE A 107 5.52 32.12 57.04
CA PHE A 107 5.77 31.83 58.45
C PHE A 107 6.38 30.45 58.71
N GLY A 108 6.96 29.83 57.67
CA GLY A 108 7.53 28.47 57.75
C GLY A 108 6.47 27.39 57.48
N GLY A 109 6.84 26.42 56.64
CA GLY A 109 5.96 25.37 56.13
C GLY A 109 5.89 25.37 54.60
N ARG A 110 5.38 24.28 54.01
CA ARG A 110 5.14 24.17 52.57
C ARG A 110 3.67 23.84 52.30
N GLU A 111 3.14 24.36 51.21
CA GLU A 111 1.81 24.05 50.71
C GLU A 111 1.88 23.54 49.28
N TRP A 112 1.05 22.56 48.96
CA TRP A 112 0.90 22.10 47.58
C TRP A 112 -0.14 22.97 46.89
N VAL A 113 0.28 23.68 45.84
CA VAL A 113 -0.59 24.51 45.01
C VAL A 113 -0.81 23.81 43.69
N SER A 114 -2.06 23.67 43.23
CA SER A 114 -2.41 23.02 41.96
C SER A 114 -3.17 23.95 41.03
N ASN A 115 -2.77 23.98 39.76
CA ASN A 115 -3.45 24.68 38.68
C ASN A 115 -3.94 23.69 37.62
N LEU A 116 -5.07 23.99 36.98
CA LEU A 116 -5.56 23.26 35.82
C LEU A 116 -4.90 23.83 34.55
N VAL A 117 -4.21 22.98 33.80
CA VAL A 117 -3.68 23.33 32.48
C VAL A 117 -4.42 22.58 31.39
N ASP A 118 -4.57 23.20 30.23
CA ASP A 118 -5.11 22.52 29.05
C ASP A 118 -4.13 21.43 28.62
N ALA A 119 -4.64 20.22 28.46
CA ALA A 119 -3.88 19.06 28.05
C ALA A 119 -4.64 18.28 26.98
N VAL A 120 -3.91 17.71 26.02
CA VAL A 120 -4.49 16.76 25.06
C VAL A 120 -4.26 15.36 25.60
N THR A 121 -5.33 14.66 25.95
CA THR A 121 -5.26 13.24 26.32
C THR A 121 -5.60 12.37 25.13
N HIS A 122 -4.89 11.24 25.00
CA HIS A 122 -5.24 10.21 24.05
C HIS A 122 -6.26 9.26 24.68
N LYS A 123 -7.45 9.17 24.08
CA LYS A 123 -8.36 8.07 24.37
C LYS A 123 -7.94 6.89 23.50
N SER A 124 -7.12 6.02 24.07
CA SER A 124 -6.62 4.82 23.40
C SER A 124 -7.78 3.92 22.98
N ARG A 125 -7.65 3.23 21.84
CA ARG A 125 -8.60 2.19 21.46
C ARG A 125 -8.55 1.02 22.46
N THR A 126 -9.69 0.34 22.58
CA THR A 126 -9.95 -0.77 23.51
C THR A 126 -10.84 -1.81 22.82
N GLY A 127 -10.78 -3.05 23.29
CA GLY A 127 -11.57 -4.17 22.79
C GLY A 127 -10.96 -4.85 21.57
N SER A 128 -11.77 -5.69 20.92
CA SER A 128 -11.33 -6.47 19.77
C SER A 128 -11.09 -5.61 18.54
N MET A 129 -10.00 -5.90 17.84
CA MET A 129 -9.60 -5.26 16.60
C MET A 129 -10.33 -5.88 15.42
N THR A 130 -10.65 -5.06 14.43
CA THR A 130 -11.12 -5.54 13.13
C THR A 130 -9.96 -6.10 12.29
N GLY A 131 -10.27 -6.95 11.30
CA GLY A 131 -9.26 -7.47 10.37
C GLY A 131 -8.47 -6.35 9.67
N ARG A 132 -9.15 -5.26 9.30
CA ARG A 132 -8.52 -4.05 8.77
C ARG A 132 -7.52 -3.41 9.71
N GLU A 133 -7.90 -3.24 10.98
CA GLU A 133 -7.02 -2.64 11.99
C GLU A 133 -5.78 -3.51 12.23
N VAL A 134 -5.94 -4.84 12.28
CA VAL A 134 -4.81 -5.77 12.41
C VAL A 134 -3.86 -5.64 11.21
N LEU A 135 -4.37 -5.66 9.98
CA LEU A 135 -3.55 -5.50 8.77
C LEU A 135 -2.83 -4.15 8.73
N GLN A 136 -3.50 -3.07 9.13
CA GLN A 136 -2.89 -1.73 9.15
C GLN A 136 -1.75 -1.64 10.15
N ILE A 137 -1.98 -2.10 11.39
CA ILE A 137 -0.98 -2.03 12.47
C ILE A 137 0.19 -2.96 12.19
N PHE A 138 -0.09 -4.23 11.89
CA PHE A 138 0.95 -5.20 11.63
C PHE A 138 1.74 -4.81 10.37
N GLY A 139 1.03 -4.44 9.30
CA GLY A 139 1.63 -4.05 8.03
C GLY A 139 2.48 -2.79 8.11
N THR A 140 1.99 -1.74 8.79
CA THR A 140 2.60 -0.41 8.78
C THR A 140 3.39 -0.13 10.04
N ASP A 141 2.74 -0.10 11.21
CA ASP A 141 3.39 0.30 12.46
C ASP A 141 4.47 -0.68 12.90
N VAL A 142 4.22 -1.99 12.73
CA VAL A 142 5.17 -3.04 13.12
C VAL A 142 6.16 -3.30 11.98
N MET A 143 5.70 -3.84 10.85
CA MET A 143 6.60 -4.36 9.82
C MET A 143 7.35 -3.26 9.08
N ARG A 144 6.66 -2.22 8.57
CA ARG A 144 7.34 -1.08 7.93
C ARG A 144 8.08 -0.21 8.95
N GLY A 145 7.42 0.12 10.06
CA GLY A 145 7.92 1.06 11.07
C GLY A 145 9.11 0.55 11.88
N MET A 146 9.20 -0.76 12.13
CA MET A 146 10.25 -1.33 12.99
C MET A 146 11.30 -2.15 12.22
N PHE A 147 10.97 -2.72 11.06
CA PHE A 147 11.90 -3.59 10.32
C PHE A 147 12.38 -2.95 9.02
N SER A 148 11.48 -2.66 8.07
CA SER A 148 11.84 -2.00 6.82
C SER A 148 10.62 -1.51 6.05
N ASP A 149 10.68 -0.27 5.56
CA ASP A 149 9.74 0.30 4.59
C ASP A 149 9.61 -0.54 3.30
N LYS A 150 10.65 -1.33 2.95
CA LYS A 150 10.71 -2.17 1.75
C LYS A 150 10.24 -3.61 1.97
N ILE A 151 9.81 -3.99 3.17
CA ILE A 151 9.56 -5.41 3.51
C ILE A 151 8.54 -6.07 2.57
N TRP A 152 7.44 -5.38 2.28
CA TRP A 152 6.37 -5.92 1.44
C TRP A 152 6.70 -5.87 -0.06
N VAL A 153 7.37 -4.81 -0.53
CA VAL A 153 7.84 -4.75 -1.93
C VAL A 153 8.91 -5.81 -2.20
N ASN A 154 9.83 -6.06 -1.27
CA ASN A 154 10.82 -7.13 -1.40
C ASN A 154 10.16 -8.51 -1.43
N ALA A 155 9.13 -8.73 -0.59
CA ALA A 155 8.37 -9.97 -0.59
C ALA A 155 7.65 -10.19 -1.93
N THR A 156 6.98 -9.16 -2.47
CA THR A 156 6.30 -9.24 -3.77
C THR A 156 7.28 -9.43 -4.93
N ILE A 157 8.41 -8.70 -4.96
CA ILE A 157 9.45 -8.89 -5.99
C ILE A 157 10.05 -10.30 -5.91
N SER A 158 10.29 -10.83 -4.70
CA SER A 158 10.78 -12.21 -4.52
C SER A 158 9.78 -13.24 -5.03
N LEU A 159 8.48 -13.01 -4.80
CA LEU A 159 7.42 -13.85 -5.35
C LEU A 159 7.39 -13.77 -6.88
N ILE A 160 7.47 -12.58 -7.47
CA ILE A 160 7.54 -12.39 -8.92
C ILE A 160 8.75 -13.10 -9.51
N LYS A 161 9.92 -13.00 -8.88
CA LYS A 161 11.14 -13.71 -9.30
C LYS A 161 10.97 -15.23 -9.26
N LYS A 162 10.27 -15.74 -8.25
CA LYS A 162 9.98 -17.17 -8.10
C LYS A 162 8.97 -17.66 -9.14
N GLU A 163 7.90 -16.91 -9.38
CA GLU A 163 6.86 -17.26 -10.34
C GLU A 163 7.27 -16.98 -11.80
N ASN A 164 8.26 -16.11 -12.00
CA ASN A 164 8.86 -15.70 -13.26
C ASN A 164 7.85 -15.49 -14.41
N PRO A 165 6.75 -14.72 -14.21
CA PRO A 165 5.83 -14.44 -15.31
C PRO A 165 6.54 -13.57 -16.36
N PRO A 166 6.12 -13.60 -17.63
CA PRO A 166 6.64 -12.67 -18.64
C PRO A 166 6.39 -11.22 -18.26
N ILE A 167 5.17 -10.93 -17.78
CA ILE A 167 4.76 -9.60 -17.32
C ILE A 167 4.08 -9.72 -15.94
N ALA A 168 4.55 -8.91 -15.00
CA ALA A 168 3.94 -8.73 -13.68
C ALA A 168 3.34 -7.33 -13.56
N LEU A 169 2.03 -7.25 -13.32
CA LEU A 169 1.33 -5.99 -13.04
C LEU A 169 1.16 -5.83 -11.53
N ILE A 170 1.41 -4.63 -11.00
CA ILE A 170 1.22 -4.32 -9.58
C ILE A 170 0.24 -3.16 -9.46
N ALA A 171 -0.94 -3.40 -8.89
CA ALA A 171 -2.06 -2.45 -8.93
C ALA A 171 -2.05 -1.39 -7.81
N ASP A 172 -1.16 -1.51 -6.82
CA ASP A 172 -1.21 -0.77 -5.57
C ASP A 172 0.11 -0.11 -5.15
N ALA A 173 0.89 0.40 -6.11
CA ALA A 173 2.07 1.21 -5.82
C ALA A 173 1.68 2.60 -5.26
N ARG A 174 1.85 2.78 -3.95
CA ARG A 174 1.41 3.96 -3.18
C ARG A 174 2.53 4.73 -2.50
N PHE A 175 3.68 4.10 -2.28
CA PHE A 175 4.81 4.69 -1.57
C PHE A 175 5.99 4.95 -2.50
N GLU A 176 6.79 5.98 -2.21
CA GLU A 176 8.01 6.27 -2.98
C GLU A 176 8.99 5.09 -2.89
N SER A 177 9.09 4.45 -1.73
CA SER A 177 9.92 3.25 -1.54
C SER A 177 9.53 2.10 -2.48
N GLU A 178 8.24 1.97 -2.81
CA GLU A 178 7.73 0.96 -3.75
C GLU A 178 8.07 1.30 -5.20
N ILE A 179 7.89 2.56 -5.60
CA ILE A 179 8.27 3.04 -6.93
C ILE A 179 9.78 2.88 -7.13
N ASN A 180 10.58 3.33 -6.17
CA ASN A 180 12.05 3.24 -6.24
C ASN A 180 12.52 1.79 -6.29
N ALA A 181 11.92 0.88 -5.51
CA ALA A 181 12.25 -0.54 -5.54
C ALA A 181 11.88 -1.19 -6.88
N LEU A 182 10.74 -0.82 -7.47
CA LEU A 182 10.34 -1.30 -8.80
C LEU A 182 11.31 -0.79 -9.88
N MET A 183 11.67 0.49 -9.83
CA MET A 183 12.57 1.13 -10.81
C MET A 183 14.03 0.68 -10.69
N ALA A 184 14.40 0.06 -9.58
CA ALA A 184 15.71 -0.59 -9.39
C ALA A 184 15.81 -1.92 -10.16
N GLU A 185 14.69 -2.53 -10.54
CA GLU A 185 14.69 -3.68 -11.44
C GLU A 185 14.89 -3.20 -12.89
N GLU A 186 15.73 -3.93 -13.64
CA GLU A 186 16.12 -3.57 -15.02
C GLU A 186 14.90 -3.35 -15.94
N ASN A 187 13.91 -4.24 -15.83
CA ASN A 187 12.67 -4.20 -16.61
C ASN A 187 11.49 -3.57 -15.83
N GLY A 188 11.78 -2.72 -14.85
CA GLY A 188 10.79 -2.00 -14.05
C GLY A 188 10.21 -0.79 -14.79
N HIS A 189 8.88 -0.71 -14.84
CA HIS A 189 8.11 0.36 -15.48
C HIS A 189 6.98 0.87 -14.58
N VAL A 190 6.56 2.11 -14.78
CA VAL A 190 5.49 2.74 -13.98
C VAL A 190 4.43 3.37 -14.88
N ILE A 191 3.16 3.20 -14.51
CA ILE A 191 2.04 3.97 -15.06
C ILE A 191 1.43 4.79 -13.92
N ARG A 192 1.46 6.12 -14.01
CA ARG A 192 0.90 7.02 -13.01
C ARG A 192 -0.42 7.63 -13.51
N LEU A 193 -1.50 7.38 -12.79
CA LEU A 193 -2.80 8.01 -12.97
C LEU A 193 -2.94 9.21 -12.02
N THR A 194 -3.27 10.39 -12.53
CA THR A 194 -3.32 11.63 -11.73
C THR A 194 -4.70 11.98 -11.19
N ARG A 195 -5.77 11.28 -11.61
CA ARG A 195 -7.14 11.60 -11.20
C ARG A 195 -7.28 11.71 -9.68
N LYS A 196 -7.78 12.86 -9.22
CA LYS A 196 -8.08 13.17 -7.82
C LYS A 196 -9.59 13.40 -7.66
N ILE A 197 -10.24 12.53 -6.89
CA ILE A 197 -11.69 12.61 -6.60
C ILE A 197 -11.94 13.14 -5.19
N CYS A 198 -11.15 12.75 -4.22
CA CYS A 198 -11.26 13.20 -2.83
C CYS A 198 -9.94 13.71 -2.28
N GLU A 199 -10.01 14.65 -1.34
CA GLU A 199 -8.91 14.99 -0.44
C GLU A 199 -8.82 13.88 0.62
N ASP A 200 -7.69 13.16 0.64
CA ASP A 200 -7.36 12.18 1.68
C ASP A 200 -5.98 12.58 2.23
N SER A 201 -5.86 12.64 3.55
CA SER A 201 -4.64 13.04 4.25
C SER A 201 -3.76 11.86 4.63
N HIS A 202 -4.23 10.62 4.41
CA HIS A 202 -3.47 9.43 4.76
C HIS A 202 -2.17 9.35 3.93
N PRO A 203 -1.01 9.00 4.53
CA PRO A 203 0.28 8.97 3.83
C PRO A 203 0.25 8.15 2.53
N SER A 204 -0.50 7.04 2.51
CA SER A 204 -0.66 6.20 1.31
C SER A 204 -1.34 6.89 0.12
N GLU A 205 -1.92 8.07 0.31
CA GLU A 205 -2.62 8.86 -0.72
C GLU A 205 -1.92 10.19 -1.05
N THR A 206 -0.92 10.59 -0.24
CA THR A 206 -0.23 11.88 -0.35
C THR A 206 1.28 11.77 -0.58
N GLU A 207 1.91 10.64 -0.24
CA GLU A 207 3.38 10.49 -0.34
C GLU A 207 3.93 10.71 -1.75
N LEU A 208 3.16 10.31 -2.77
CA LEU A 208 3.55 10.47 -4.17
C LEU A 208 3.11 11.80 -4.82
N ASP A 209 2.55 12.75 -4.04
CA ASP A 209 2.08 14.02 -4.60
C ASP A 209 3.23 14.94 -5.03
N THR A 210 4.37 14.85 -4.33
CA THR A 210 5.58 15.64 -4.62
C THR A 210 6.64 14.83 -5.38
N PHE A 211 6.35 13.56 -5.70
CA PHE A 211 7.29 12.71 -6.41
C PHE A 211 7.42 13.15 -7.87
N ASP A 212 8.64 13.45 -8.30
CA ASP A 212 8.93 13.77 -9.69
C ASP A 212 8.95 12.49 -10.55
N PHE A 213 7.84 12.22 -11.26
CA PHE A 213 7.74 11.10 -12.19
C PHE A 213 8.52 11.34 -13.49
N ALA A 214 8.86 12.58 -13.85
CA ALA A 214 9.60 12.87 -15.08
C ALA A 214 11.03 12.29 -15.02
N LYS A 215 11.62 12.19 -13.81
CA LYS A 215 12.93 11.57 -13.59
C LYS A 215 13.01 10.10 -14.03
N LEU A 216 11.87 9.43 -14.20
CA LEU A 216 11.80 8.03 -14.61
C LEU A 216 11.93 7.83 -16.13
N GLY A 217 11.89 8.90 -16.92
CA GLY A 217 12.12 8.89 -18.37
C GLY A 217 11.17 7.95 -19.11
N GLU A 218 11.70 7.22 -20.10
CA GLU A 218 10.90 6.32 -20.96
C GLU A 218 10.27 5.12 -20.21
N ARG A 219 10.69 4.85 -18.97
CA ARG A 219 10.14 3.77 -18.15
C ARG A 219 8.89 4.19 -17.38
N CYS A 220 8.43 5.44 -17.51
CA CYS A 220 7.22 5.92 -16.87
C CYS A 220 6.25 6.56 -17.86
N LEU A 221 4.98 6.16 -17.79
CA LEU A 221 3.87 6.83 -18.43
C LEU A 221 3.03 7.57 -17.38
N VAL A 222 2.87 8.88 -17.55
CA VAL A 222 1.93 9.68 -16.74
C VAL A 222 0.67 9.93 -17.58
N ILE A 223 -0.49 9.54 -17.04
CA ILE A 223 -1.79 9.72 -17.68
C ILE A 223 -2.60 10.70 -16.84
N ASP A 224 -2.89 11.87 -17.41
CA ASP A 224 -3.84 12.79 -16.83
C ASP A 224 -5.28 12.36 -17.13
N ASN A 225 -5.87 11.61 -16.19
CA ASN A 225 -7.20 11.02 -16.37
C ASN A 225 -8.29 11.72 -15.55
N GLN A 226 -8.12 13.01 -15.23
CA GLN A 226 -9.08 13.77 -14.43
C GLN A 226 -10.49 13.79 -15.05
N THR A 227 -10.57 13.94 -16.38
CA THR A 227 -11.83 14.02 -17.15
C THR A 227 -12.05 12.84 -18.09
N MET A 228 -11.13 11.88 -18.13
CA MET A 228 -11.21 10.72 -19.02
C MET A 228 -12.22 9.69 -18.50
N THR A 229 -12.96 9.10 -19.44
CA THR A 229 -13.64 7.83 -19.24
C THR A 229 -12.62 6.70 -19.06
N GLU A 230 -13.10 5.54 -18.59
CA GLU A 230 -12.25 4.36 -18.46
C GLU A 230 -11.67 3.90 -19.81
N ALA A 231 -12.48 3.93 -20.87
CA ALA A 231 -12.06 3.53 -22.22
C ALA A 231 -10.97 4.45 -22.77
N GLU A 232 -11.12 5.77 -22.63
CA GLU A 232 -10.10 6.74 -23.09
C GLU A 232 -8.77 6.55 -22.35
N LYS A 233 -8.81 6.39 -21.02
CA LYS A 233 -7.63 6.08 -20.19
C LYS A 233 -6.94 4.79 -20.69
N ASN A 234 -7.71 3.75 -20.97
CA ASN A 234 -7.18 2.47 -21.45
C ASN A 234 -6.52 2.61 -22.84
N VAL A 235 -7.12 3.38 -23.75
CA VAL A 235 -6.54 3.69 -25.07
C VAL A 235 -5.20 4.43 -24.94
N VAL A 236 -5.08 5.37 -23.99
CA VAL A 236 -3.81 6.09 -23.74
C VAL A 236 -2.74 5.18 -23.17
N ALA A 237 -3.09 4.22 -22.31
CA ALA A 237 -2.14 3.28 -21.71
C ALA A 237 -1.61 2.23 -22.71
N ARG A 238 -2.41 1.91 -23.73
CA ARG A 238 -2.15 0.78 -24.65
C ARG A 238 -0.79 0.85 -25.37
N PRO A 239 -0.39 1.96 -26.04
CA PRO A 239 0.87 1.99 -26.80
C PRO A 239 2.11 1.74 -25.91
N PHE A 240 2.07 2.22 -24.67
CA PHE A 240 3.16 1.99 -23.70
C PHE A 240 3.27 0.51 -23.33
N PHE A 241 2.14 -0.14 -23.10
CA PHE A 241 2.09 -1.57 -22.80
C PHE A 241 2.49 -2.43 -24.01
N GLU A 242 2.05 -2.07 -25.22
CA GLU A 242 2.41 -2.76 -26.47
C GLU A 242 3.92 -2.71 -26.74
N LYS A 243 4.58 -1.57 -26.45
CA LYS A 243 6.05 -1.47 -26.53
C LYS A 243 6.70 -2.53 -25.63
N ILE A 244 6.27 -2.66 -24.39
CA ILE A 244 6.80 -3.65 -23.44
C ILE A 244 6.56 -5.08 -23.94
N LYS A 245 5.32 -5.36 -24.37
CA LYS A 245 4.97 -6.69 -24.89
C LYS A 245 5.81 -7.09 -26.10
N ALA A 246 6.03 -6.18 -27.05
CA ALA A 246 6.88 -6.45 -28.20
C ALA A 246 8.32 -6.83 -27.79
N HIS A 247 8.86 -6.23 -26.72
CA HIS A 247 10.17 -6.61 -26.19
C HIS A 247 10.16 -8.02 -25.59
N VAL A 248 9.10 -8.36 -24.83
CA VAL A 248 8.91 -9.70 -24.25
C VAL A 248 8.83 -10.76 -25.35
N ASP A 249 8.02 -10.53 -26.38
CA ASP A 249 7.82 -11.47 -27.49
C ASP A 249 9.13 -11.65 -28.29
N ASN A 250 9.87 -10.57 -28.55
CA ASN A 250 11.19 -10.63 -29.19
C ASN A 250 12.25 -11.35 -28.34
N MET A 251 12.18 -11.27 -27.01
CA MET A 251 13.07 -12.02 -26.13
C MET A 251 12.75 -13.51 -26.16
N ARG A 252 11.47 -13.89 -26.15
CA ARG A 252 11.02 -15.28 -26.25
C ARG A 252 11.43 -15.93 -27.57
N ASN A 253 11.21 -15.26 -28.69
CA ASN A 253 11.59 -15.77 -30.00
C ASN A 253 13.10 -16.05 -30.09
N ARG A 254 13.93 -15.14 -29.56
CA ARG A 254 15.39 -15.33 -29.50
C ARG A 254 15.83 -16.51 -28.63
N MET A 255 15.09 -16.82 -27.56
CA MET A 255 15.38 -17.99 -26.72
C MET A 255 15.07 -19.29 -27.44
N ILE A 256 13.93 -19.35 -28.14
CA ILE A 256 13.53 -20.51 -28.96
C ILE A 256 14.53 -20.76 -30.10
N GLU A 257 15.04 -19.71 -30.74
CA GLU A 257 16.05 -19.83 -31.80
C GLU A 257 17.45 -20.25 -31.30
N SER A 258 17.70 -20.16 -29.98
CA SER A 258 18.98 -20.51 -29.35
C SER A 258 19.01 -21.89 -28.70
N GLU A 259 17.87 -22.59 -28.66
CA GLU A 259 17.70 -23.98 -28.19
C GLU A 259 17.72 -24.97 -29.35
#